data_AF-A0A0J5GUE8-F1
#
_entry.id   AF-A0A0J5GUE8-F1
#
_cell.length_a   1.000
_cell.length_b   1.000
_cell.length_c   1.000
_cell.angle_alpha   90.00
_cell.angle_beta   90.00
_cell.angle_gamma   90.00
#
_symmetry.space_group_name_H-M   'P 1'
#
loop_
_entity.id
_entity.type
_entity.pdbx_description
1 polymer ?
#
loop_
_entity_poly.entity_id
_entity_poly.type
_entity_poly.pdbx_seq_one_letter_code
_entity_poly.pdbx_strand_id
1 'polypeptide(L)'
;MKKPILLSLFLLFLTACGMPTHIPDRYSYIEVVDQKEDATLSEIEDIDFILKDSEVVIGLDEATENYPKYNIEQTPAYIVFEYTGYLTDDMILFTYDKEEAVSLLKDKIQDEKEKAE
;
A
#
# COMPACT_ATOMS: atom_id res chain seq x y z
N MET A 1 17.24 -21.39 57.56
CA MET A 1 15.98 -21.56 56.79
C MET A 1 15.99 -20.53 55.67
N LYS A 2 15.73 -20.97 54.43
CA LYS A 2 16.24 -20.36 53.18
C LYS A 2 15.26 -19.33 52.60
N LYS A 3 15.87 -18.27 52.05
CA LYS A 3 15.35 -17.01 51.48
C LYS A 3 14.18 -17.20 50.48
N PRO A 4 13.01 -16.55 50.65
CA PRO A 4 11.99 -16.45 49.61
C PRO A 4 12.15 -15.12 48.86
N ILE A 5 13.19 -14.97 48.05
CA ILE A 5 13.40 -13.75 47.22
C ILE A 5 13.54 -14.07 45.73
N LEU A 6 13.63 -15.35 45.36
CA LEU A 6 13.88 -15.78 43.98
C LEU A 6 12.63 -15.90 43.09
N LEU A 7 11.42 -15.83 43.66
CA LEU A 7 10.18 -16.01 42.87
C LEU A 7 9.73 -14.74 42.13
N SER A 8 10.19 -13.56 42.56
CA SER A 8 9.75 -12.27 41.98
C SER A 8 10.39 -11.96 40.62
N LEU A 9 11.59 -12.49 40.35
CA LEU A 9 12.29 -12.25 39.08
C LEU A 9 11.71 -13.02 37.89
N PHE A 10 10.92 -14.08 38.12
CA PHE A 10 10.39 -14.92 37.05
C PHE A 10 9.10 -14.37 36.42
N LEU A 11 8.38 -13.49 37.11
CA LEU A 11 7.13 -12.88 36.63
C LEU A 11 7.35 -11.72 35.65
N LEU A 12 8.56 -11.14 35.57
CA LEU A 12 8.89 -10.06 34.66
C LEU A 12 9.14 -10.50 33.21
N PHE A 13 9.18 -11.81 32.94
CA PHE A 13 9.37 -12.36 31.58
C PHE A 13 8.05 -12.66 30.85
N LEU A 14 6.89 -12.50 31.48
CA LEU A 14 5.58 -12.82 30.88
C LEU A 14 4.87 -11.64 30.20
N THR A 15 5.48 -10.45 30.15
CA THR A 15 4.87 -9.27 29.48
C THR A 15 5.43 -9.02 28.08
N ALA A 16 6.20 -9.94 27.51
CA ALA A 16 6.76 -9.79 26.17
C ALA A 16 5.96 -10.59 25.14
N CYS A 17 5.62 -9.91 24.03
CA CYS A 17 5.12 -10.44 22.76
C CYS A 17 3.60 -10.60 22.60
N GLY A 18 2.87 -9.50 22.76
CA GLY A 18 1.70 -9.22 21.91
C GLY A 18 2.12 -8.26 20.80
N MET A 19 3.02 -8.66 19.90
CA MET A 19 3.22 -7.87 18.68
C MET A 19 1.97 -8.08 17.81
N PRO A 20 1.35 -7.01 17.27
CA PRO A 20 0.28 -7.20 16.30
C PRO A 20 0.84 -8.04 15.15
N THR A 21 0.20 -9.18 14.89
CA THR A 21 0.60 -10.13 13.84
C THR A 21 0.27 -9.62 12.44
N HIS A 22 -0.43 -8.50 12.33
CA HIS A 22 -0.84 -7.90 11.07
C HIS A 22 0.19 -6.86 10.63
N ILE A 23 1.01 -7.20 9.64
CA ILE A 23 1.68 -6.19 8.83
C ILE A 23 0.63 -5.78 7.80
N PRO A 24 0.17 -4.50 7.79
CA PRO A 24 -0.83 -4.06 6.84
C PRO A 24 -0.40 -4.37 5.41
N ASP A 25 -1.33 -4.87 4.60
CA ASP A 25 -1.08 -4.96 3.16
C ASP A 25 -0.86 -3.53 2.67
N ARG A 26 0.27 -3.30 1.98
CA ARG A 26 0.60 -1.97 1.48
C ARG A 26 0.65 -1.93 -0.03
N TYR A 27 0.09 -0.87 -0.57
CA TYR A 27 -0.04 -0.68 -2.00
C TYR A 27 0.73 0.56 -2.45
N SER A 28 1.24 0.50 -3.67
CA SER A 28 1.78 1.67 -4.36
C SER A 28 1.02 1.87 -5.66
N TYR A 29 0.94 3.11 -6.16
CA TYR A 29 0.37 3.34 -7.48
C TYR A 29 1.15 4.36 -8.30
N ILE A 30 1.06 4.22 -9.61
CA ILE A 30 1.45 5.22 -10.60
C ILE A 30 0.18 5.66 -11.32
N GLU A 31 -0.10 6.95 -11.31
CA GLU A 31 -1.18 7.59 -12.05
C GLU A 31 -0.57 8.48 -13.14
N VAL A 32 -0.87 8.18 -14.40
CA VAL A 32 -0.41 8.97 -15.55
C VAL A 32 -1.58 9.78 -16.07
N VAL A 33 -1.39 11.10 -16.17
CA VAL A 33 -2.45 12.05 -16.54
C VAL A 33 -1.90 13.13 -17.48
N ASP A 34 -2.78 13.80 -18.23
CA ASP A 34 -2.36 14.90 -19.11
C ASP A 34 -2.07 16.19 -18.32
N GLN A 35 -2.83 16.43 -17.25
CA GLN A 35 -2.69 17.58 -16.36
C GLN A 35 -2.71 17.10 -14.91
N LYS A 36 -1.97 17.79 -14.03
CA LYS A 36 -1.85 17.38 -12.63
C LYS A 36 -3.19 17.39 -11.91
N GLU A 37 -4.08 18.29 -12.29
CA GLU A 37 -5.41 18.46 -11.72
C GLU A 37 -6.34 17.28 -12.04
N ASP A 38 -5.99 16.45 -13.02
CA ASP A 38 -6.77 15.26 -13.40
C ASP A 38 -6.40 14.03 -12.53
N ALA A 39 -5.39 14.14 -11.66
CA ALA A 39 -5.00 13.08 -10.75
C ALA A 39 -6.03 12.90 -9.63
N THR A 40 -6.47 11.67 -9.41
CA THR A 40 -7.64 11.36 -8.56
C THR A 40 -7.37 10.27 -7.53
N LEU A 41 -6.35 9.42 -7.72
CA LEU A 41 -6.12 8.30 -6.80
C LEU A 41 -5.69 8.78 -5.41
N SER A 42 -5.00 9.92 -5.33
CA SER A 42 -4.63 10.55 -4.06
C SER A 42 -5.79 11.15 -3.28
N GLU A 43 -6.95 11.33 -3.92
CA GLU A 43 -8.15 11.92 -3.30
C GLU A 43 -9.10 10.86 -2.72
N ILE A 44 -8.76 9.57 -2.87
CA ILE A 44 -9.54 8.46 -2.31
C ILE A 44 -9.53 8.55 -0.78
N GLU A 45 -10.72 8.55 -0.17
CA GLU A 45 -10.89 8.57 1.28
C GLU A 45 -10.16 7.38 1.93
N ASP A 46 -9.39 7.65 2.99
CA ASP A 46 -8.61 6.69 3.75
C ASP A 46 -7.53 5.91 2.97
N ILE A 47 -7.10 6.42 1.81
CA ILE A 47 -6.01 5.80 1.03
C ILE A 47 -4.72 5.64 1.85
N ASP A 48 -4.43 6.58 2.74
CA ASP A 48 -3.26 6.56 3.64
C ASP A 48 -3.22 5.33 4.56
N PHE A 49 -4.35 4.63 4.77
CA PHE A 49 -4.40 3.41 5.57
C PHE A 49 -3.61 2.26 4.94
N ILE A 50 -3.59 2.22 3.60
CA ILE A 50 -2.97 1.15 2.82
C ILE A 50 -1.78 1.64 1.99
N LEU A 51 -1.54 2.95 1.91
CA LEU A 51 -0.54 3.53 1.01
C LEU A 51 0.90 3.30 1.51
N LYS A 52 1.74 2.80 0.62
CA LYS A 52 3.21 2.77 0.77
C LYS A 52 3.85 3.94 0.05
N ASP A 53 3.49 4.11 -1.22
CA ASP A 53 4.07 5.10 -2.12
C ASP A 53 3.06 5.50 -3.21
N SER A 54 3.19 6.70 -3.75
CA SER A 54 2.37 7.16 -4.86
C SER A 54 3.13 8.08 -5.79
N GLU A 55 2.87 7.92 -7.08
CA GLU A 55 3.47 8.76 -8.11
C GLU A 55 2.43 9.24 -9.11
N VAL A 56 2.49 10.53 -9.43
CA VAL A 56 1.71 11.14 -10.50
C VAL A 56 2.68 11.58 -11.59
N VAL A 57 2.53 11.01 -12.78
CA VAL A 57 3.34 11.33 -13.96
C VAL A 57 2.49 12.16 -14.92
N ILE A 58 3.04 13.28 -15.38
CA ILE A 58 2.32 14.21 -16.24
C ILE A 58 2.79 14.04 -17.68
N GLY A 59 1.90 13.50 -18.52
CA GLY A 59 2.14 13.30 -19.94
C GLY A 59 2.66 11.90 -20.30
N LEU A 60 2.22 11.44 -21.47
CA LEU A 60 2.55 10.10 -21.99
C LEU A 60 4.05 9.92 -22.27
N ASP A 61 4.73 10.95 -22.76
CA ASP A 61 6.16 10.88 -23.10
C ASP A 61 7.01 10.62 -21.85
N GLU A 62 6.75 11.36 -20.76
CA GLU A 62 7.44 11.18 -19.49
C GLU A 62 7.18 9.80 -18.89
N ALA A 63 5.93 9.33 -18.96
CA ALA A 63 5.57 8.00 -18.48
C ALA A 63 6.26 6.88 -19.29
N THR A 64 6.36 7.05 -20.61
CA THR A 64 7.02 6.08 -21.49
C THR A 64 8.54 6.05 -21.26
N GLU A 65 9.15 7.20 -20.95
CA GLU A 65 10.58 7.30 -20.64
C GLU A 65 10.92 6.74 -19.26
N ASN A 66 10.13 7.07 -18.23
CA ASN A 66 10.36 6.61 -16.86
C ASN A 66 9.97 5.13 -16.67
N TYR A 67 8.95 4.68 -17.39
CA TYR A 67 8.36 3.34 -17.24
C TYR A 67 8.24 2.57 -18.56
N PRO A 68 9.34 2.38 -19.32
CA PRO A 68 9.30 1.74 -20.64
C PRO A 68 8.83 0.28 -20.58
N LYS A 69 8.95 -0.37 -19.43
CA LYS A 69 8.55 -1.76 -19.22
C LYS A 69 7.03 -1.99 -19.22
N TYR A 70 6.22 -0.93 -19.00
CA TYR A 70 4.77 -1.06 -18.94
C TYR A 70 4.08 -0.76 -20.29
N ASN A 71 4.83 -0.28 -21.30
CA ASN A 71 4.30 0.06 -22.63
C ASN A 71 3.00 0.89 -22.54
N ILE A 72 3.07 2.02 -21.84
CA ILE A 72 1.90 2.90 -21.65
C ILE A 72 1.59 3.54 -23.01
N GLU A 73 0.39 3.30 -23.55
CA GLU A 73 0.04 3.72 -24.93
C GLU A 73 -0.82 4.99 -24.95
N GLN A 74 -1.49 5.31 -23.84
CA GLN A 74 -2.42 6.44 -23.73
C GLN A 74 -2.57 6.92 -22.29
N THR A 75 -3.13 8.11 -22.14
CA THR A 75 -3.52 8.75 -20.88
C THR A 75 -5.05 8.87 -20.78
N PRO A 76 -5.64 8.82 -19.57
CA PRO A 76 -4.98 8.48 -18.32
C PRO A 76 -4.63 6.99 -18.24
N ALA A 77 -3.64 6.64 -17.41
CA ALA A 77 -3.25 5.26 -17.12
C ALA A 77 -3.00 5.06 -15.64
N TYR A 78 -3.37 3.90 -15.13
CA TYR A 78 -3.34 3.57 -13.71
C TYR A 78 -2.63 2.24 -13.52
N ILE A 79 -1.59 2.24 -12.69
CA ILE A 79 -0.83 1.04 -12.37
C ILE A 79 -0.80 0.90 -10.85
N VAL A 80 -1.26 -0.23 -10.33
CA VAL A 80 -1.30 -0.50 -8.89
C VAL A 80 -0.41 -1.70 -8.58
N PHE A 81 0.37 -1.56 -7.52
CA PHE A 81 1.30 -2.57 -7.03
C PHE A 81 0.97 -2.97 -5.59
N GLU A 82 1.16 -4.24 -5.29
CA GLU A 82 1.03 -4.82 -3.95
C GLU A 82 2.42 -5.15 -3.39
N TYR A 83 2.71 -4.71 -2.17
CA TYR A 83 3.94 -5.07 -1.48
C TYR A 83 3.84 -6.48 -0.89
N THR A 84 4.61 -7.42 -1.42
CA THR A 84 4.56 -8.84 -1.02
C THR A 84 5.49 -9.18 0.15
N GLY A 85 6.16 -8.19 0.74
CA GLY A 85 7.13 -8.41 1.83
C GLY A 85 8.54 -8.80 1.38
N TYR A 86 8.75 -9.06 0.09
CA TYR A 86 10.01 -9.61 -0.46
C TYR A 86 10.83 -8.60 -1.29
N LEU A 87 10.95 -7.35 -0.81
CA LEU A 87 11.68 -6.24 -1.48
C LEU A 87 11.14 -5.88 -2.88
N THR A 88 10.08 -6.54 -3.35
CA THR A 88 9.47 -6.33 -4.65
C THR A 88 7.98 -6.01 -4.49
N ASP A 89 7.51 -5.13 -5.35
CA ASP A 89 6.10 -4.80 -5.48
C ASP A 89 5.57 -5.53 -6.73
N ASP A 90 4.51 -6.31 -6.57
CA ASP A 90 3.88 -7.06 -7.66
C ASP A 90 2.80 -6.19 -8.30
N MET A 91 2.84 -6.04 -9.63
CA MET A 91 1.80 -5.31 -10.35
C MET A 91 0.50 -6.11 -10.34
N ILE A 92 -0.52 -5.59 -9.66
CA ILE A 92 -1.83 -6.23 -9.52
C ILE A 92 -2.88 -5.63 -10.45
N LEU A 93 -2.65 -4.41 -10.95
CA LEU A 93 -3.53 -3.76 -11.92
C LEU A 93 -2.70 -2.91 -12.87
N PHE A 94 -3.04 -2.99 -14.16
CA PHE A 94 -2.74 -1.98 -15.16
C PHE A 94 -4.00 -1.75 -15.98
N THR A 95 -4.53 -0.53 -15.94
CA THR A 95 -5.77 -0.18 -16.64
C THR A 95 -5.73 1.27 -17.13
N TYR A 96 -6.57 1.57 -18.12
CA TYR A 96 -6.88 2.94 -18.56
C TYR A 96 -8.24 3.40 -18.01
N ASP A 97 -8.93 2.54 -17.27
CA ASP A 97 -10.23 2.81 -16.64
C ASP A 97 -9.99 3.29 -15.20
N LYS A 98 -10.37 4.55 -14.95
CA LYS A 98 -10.21 5.17 -13.63
C LYS A 98 -11.08 4.49 -12.59
N GLU A 99 -12.33 4.21 -12.94
CA GLU A 99 -13.30 3.61 -12.04
C GLU A 99 -12.86 2.22 -11.59
N GLU A 100 -12.21 1.45 -12.46
CA GLU A 100 -11.60 0.16 -12.12
C GLU A 100 -10.47 0.32 -11.08
N ALA A 101 -9.55 1.27 -11.30
CA ALA A 101 -8.46 1.53 -10.36
C ALA A 101 -8.95 2.04 -8.99
N VAL A 102 -9.92 2.96 -9.01
CA VAL A 102 -10.55 3.48 -7.78
C VAL A 102 -11.30 2.39 -7.03
N SER A 103 -12.05 1.54 -7.72
CA SER A 103 -12.79 0.44 -7.10
C SER A 103 -11.83 -0.53 -6.41
N LEU A 104 -10.75 -0.93 -7.09
CA LEU A 104 -9.73 -1.82 -6.50
C LEU A 104 -9.17 -1.23 -5.20
N LEU A 105 -8.72 0.03 -5.22
CA LEU A 105 -8.13 0.65 -4.03
C LEU A 105 -9.14 0.79 -2.88
N LYS A 106 -10.40 1.12 -3.17
CA LYS A 106 -11.46 1.15 -2.15
C LYS A 106 -11.72 -0.20 -1.52
N ASP A 107 -11.75 -1.26 -2.33
CA ASP A 107 -11.90 -2.63 -1.83
C ASP A 107 -10.73 -3.00 -0.91
N LYS A 108 -9.49 -2.65 -1.29
CA LYS A 108 -8.31 -2.87 -0.43
C LYS A 108 -8.33 -2.09 0.86
N ILE A 109 -8.78 -0.83 0.85
CA ILE A 109 -8.96 -0.03 2.06
C ILE A 109 -9.97 -0.69 2.99
N GLN A 110 -11.10 -1.17 2.45
CA GLN A 110 -12.13 -1.82 3.24
C GLN A 110 -11.63 -3.14 3.84
N ASP A 111 -10.96 -3.98 3.05
CA ASP A 111 -10.35 -5.24 3.53
C ASP A 111 -9.39 -4.99 4.70
N GLU A 112 -8.52 -3.99 4.59
CA GLU A 112 -7.55 -3.67 5.65
C GLU A 112 -8.21 -3.10 6.90
N LYS A 113 -9.27 -2.30 6.76
CA LYS A 113 -10.05 -1.82 7.91
C LYS A 113 -10.72 -2.98 8.65
N GLU A 114 -11.32 -3.93 7.94
CA GLU A 114 -11.94 -5.11 8.54
C GLU A 114 -10.94 -6.01 9.29
N LYS A 115 -9.69 -6.10 8.79
CA LYS A 115 -8.62 -6.85 9.48
C LYS A 115 -8.10 -6.15 10.74
N ALA A 116 -8.30 -4.83 10.86
CA ALA A 116 -7.83 -4.03 11.98
C ALA A 116 -8.82 -3.95 13.17
N GLU A 117 -10.09 -4.33 12.96
CA GLU A 117 -11.15 -4.43 13.99
C GLU A 117 -11.11 -5.75 14.79
#